data_AF-A0A445HM68-F1
#
_entry.id   AF-A0A445HM68-F1
#
_cell.length_a   1.000
_cell.length_b   1.000
_cell.length_c   1.000
_cell.angle_alpha   90.00
_cell.angle_beta   90.00
_cell.angle_gamma   90.00
#
_symmetry.space_group_name_H-M   'P 1'
#
loop_
_entity.id
_entity.type
_entity.pdbx_description
1 polymer ?
#
loop_
_entity_poly.entity_id
_entity_poly.type
_entity_poly.pdbx_seq_one_letter_code
_entity_poly.pdbx_strand_id
1 'polypeptide(L)'
;MWTDISVRIFSLPDLSLITKEQLGGEIIPRSVLLCDFEGISYLLCALGDGHLLNFMLNTSTGELTDRKKVSLGTQPITLRTFSSKNTTHVFAASDRPTVIYSSNKKILYSNVNLKEVNHMCPFNSAAFPDSLAIAKEGELTIGTIDNIQKLHIRSIPLGEHARRICHQEQSRTFAICSLKYNPASGEDSEMHFVRLLDDQTFEFISMSMVAS
;
A
#
# COMPACT_ATOMS: atom_id res chain seq x y z
N MET A 1 -20.54 -13.58 -14.29
CA MET A 1 -21.72 -13.98 -13.52
C MET A 1 -21.43 -15.29 -12.80
N TRP A 2 -22.31 -15.75 -11.90
CA TRP A 2 -22.02 -16.90 -11.03
C TRP A 2 -21.95 -18.22 -11.79
N THR A 3 -22.72 -18.35 -12.88
CA THR A 3 -22.81 -19.57 -13.69
C THR A 3 -21.65 -19.75 -14.67
N ASP A 4 -21.10 -18.65 -15.17
CA ASP A 4 -20.08 -18.68 -16.23
C ASP A 4 -18.80 -17.93 -15.87
N ILE A 5 -18.65 -17.44 -14.63
CA ILE A 5 -17.44 -16.79 -14.09
C ILE A 5 -16.83 -15.77 -15.09
N SER A 6 -17.71 -14.87 -15.56
CA SER A 6 -17.37 -13.77 -16.47
C SER A 6 -17.53 -12.39 -15.83
N VAL A 7 -16.77 -11.40 -16.31
CA VAL A 7 -17.10 -9.97 -16.17
C VAL A 7 -17.78 -9.52 -17.47
N ARG A 8 -18.79 -8.66 -17.34
CA ARG A 8 -19.53 -8.13 -18.49
C ARG A 8 -19.69 -6.63 -18.35
N ILE A 9 -19.54 -5.91 -19.45
CA ILE A 9 -19.76 -4.48 -19.57
C ILE A 9 -21.03 -4.28 -20.37
N PHE A 10 -21.94 -3.48 -19.84
CA PHE A 10 -23.20 -3.15 -20.47
C PHE A 10 -23.27 -1.64 -20.73
N SER A 11 -23.86 -1.25 -21.85
CA SER A 11 -24.18 0.16 -22.12
C SER A 11 -25.35 0.60 -21.25
N LEU A 12 -25.38 1.89 -20.91
CA LEU A 12 -26.53 2.52 -20.29
C LEU A 12 -27.14 3.55 -21.26
N PRO A 13 -28.47 3.70 -21.29
CA PRO A 13 -29.45 3.07 -20.39
C PRO A 13 -30.00 1.71 -20.85
N ASP A 14 -29.70 1.28 -22.07
CA ASP A 14 -30.32 0.14 -22.76
C ASP A 14 -29.86 -1.25 -22.26
N LEU A 15 -28.80 -1.31 -21.45
CA LEU A 15 -28.22 -2.55 -20.92
C LEU A 15 -27.81 -3.53 -22.02
N SER A 16 -27.39 -3.03 -23.19
CA SER A 16 -26.85 -3.87 -24.24
C SER A 16 -25.45 -4.37 -23.85
N LEU A 17 -25.16 -5.63 -24.12
CA LEU A 17 -23.87 -6.23 -23.79
C LEU A 17 -22.80 -5.71 -24.76
N ILE A 18 -21.81 -4.97 -24.24
CA ILE A 18 -20.68 -4.45 -25.03
C ILE A 18 -19.54 -5.46 -25.04
N THR A 19 -19.17 -5.98 -23.86
CA THR A 19 -18.01 -6.86 -23.71
C THR A 19 -18.30 -7.94 -22.68
N LYS A 20 -17.85 -9.16 -22.98
CA LYS A 20 -17.87 -10.30 -22.06
C LYS A 20 -16.45 -10.86 -21.97
N GLU A 21 -15.87 -10.78 -20.79
CA GLU A 21 -14.54 -11.29 -20.51
C GLU A 21 -14.61 -12.50 -19.58
N GLN A 22 -13.99 -13.60 -20.01
CA GLN A 22 -13.99 -14.86 -19.29
C GLN A 22 -12.86 -14.88 -18.26
N LEU A 23 -13.20 -14.93 -16.97
CA LEU A 23 -12.17 -14.92 -15.92
C LEU A 23 -11.53 -16.30 -15.74
N GLY A 24 -12.26 -17.37 -16.07
CA GLY A 24 -11.77 -18.74 -15.91
C GLY A 24 -11.64 -19.18 -14.45
N GLY A 25 -11.35 -20.46 -14.25
CA GLY A 25 -11.36 -21.09 -12.93
C GLY A 25 -12.77 -21.30 -12.38
N GLU A 26 -12.87 -21.61 -11.09
CA GLU A 26 -14.12 -21.93 -10.37
C GLU A 26 -14.52 -20.87 -9.34
N ILE A 27 -13.65 -19.88 -9.11
CA ILE A 27 -13.86 -18.85 -8.08
C ILE A 27 -14.65 -17.68 -8.64
N ILE A 28 -15.79 -17.38 -8.00
CA ILE A 28 -16.66 -16.29 -8.40
C ILE A 28 -16.09 -14.90 -8.05
N PRO A 29 -16.36 -13.87 -8.88
CA PRO A 29 -16.15 -12.48 -8.51
C PRO A 29 -17.00 -12.07 -7.31
N ARG A 30 -16.43 -11.27 -6.41
CA ARG A 30 -17.09 -10.75 -5.21
C ARG A 30 -17.19 -9.23 -5.19
N SER A 31 -16.29 -8.52 -5.87
CA SER A 31 -16.36 -7.08 -6.03
C SER A 31 -15.82 -6.67 -7.40
N VAL A 32 -16.51 -5.74 -8.08
CA VAL A 32 -16.08 -5.15 -9.35
C VAL A 32 -16.12 -3.64 -9.23
N LEU A 33 -15.12 -2.96 -9.78
CA LEU A 33 -14.99 -1.51 -9.72
C LEU A 33 -14.38 -0.97 -11.01
N LEU A 34 -15.03 0.05 -11.59
CA LEU A 34 -14.45 0.88 -12.63
C LEU A 34 -13.78 2.09 -11.96
N CYS A 35 -12.54 2.39 -12.36
CA CYS A 35 -11.81 3.54 -11.82
C CYS A 35 -10.81 4.09 -12.83
N ASP A 36 -10.51 5.38 -12.70
CA ASP A 36 -9.48 6.05 -13.48
C ASP A 36 -8.25 6.31 -12.64
N PHE A 37 -7.09 5.95 -13.18
CA PHE A 37 -5.79 6.27 -12.60
C PHE A 37 -4.93 7.01 -13.63
N GLU A 38 -4.46 8.21 -13.29
CA GLU A 38 -3.58 9.03 -14.17
C GLU A 38 -4.11 9.17 -15.62
N GLY A 39 -5.44 9.24 -15.78
CA GLY A 39 -6.11 9.36 -17.09
C GLY A 39 -6.29 8.06 -17.87
N ILE A 40 -6.00 6.90 -17.26
CA ILE A 40 -6.23 5.57 -17.82
C ILE A 40 -7.36 4.90 -17.05
N SER A 41 -8.38 4.44 -17.76
CA SER A 41 -9.52 3.73 -17.18
C SER A 41 -9.20 2.25 -16.98
N TYR A 42 -9.61 1.72 -15.84
CA TYR A 42 -9.40 0.33 -15.46
C TYR A 42 -10.68 -0.31 -14.96
N LEU A 43 -10.80 -1.61 -15.22
CA LEU A 43 -11.74 -2.50 -14.54
C LEU A 43 -10.97 -3.38 -13.57
N LEU A 44 -11.34 -3.27 -12.30
CA LEU A 44 -10.83 -4.11 -11.22
C LEU A 44 -11.90 -5.14 -10.85
N CYS A 45 -11.52 -6.41 -10.77
CA CYS A 45 -12.39 -7.52 -10.44
C CYS A 45 -11.72 -8.38 -9.36
N ALA A 46 -12.24 -8.28 -8.14
CA ALA A 46 -11.82 -9.08 -7.00
C ALA A 46 -12.59 -10.40 -6.95
N LEU A 47 -11.86 -11.49 -6.76
CA LEU A 47 -12.37 -12.85 -6.63
C LEU A 47 -12.54 -13.23 -5.15
N GLY A 48 -13.27 -14.32 -4.89
CA GLY A 48 -13.51 -14.83 -3.54
C GLY A 48 -12.32 -15.47 -2.84
N ASP A 49 -11.21 -15.70 -3.53
CA ASP A 49 -9.99 -16.35 -3.03
C ASP A 49 -8.84 -15.36 -2.77
N GLY A 50 -9.14 -14.06 -2.72
CA GLY A 50 -8.15 -13.01 -2.50
C GLY A 50 -7.30 -12.64 -3.73
N HIS A 51 -7.66 -13.13 -4.92
CA HIS A 51 -7.08 -12.63 -6.17
C HIS A 51 -7.81 -11.40 -6.71
N LEU A 52 -7.04 -10.49 -7.29
CA LEU A 52 -7.51 -9.35 -8.06
C LEU A 52 -7.11 -9.51 -9.52
N LEU A 53 -8.09 -9.39 -10.41
CA LEU A 53 -7.87 -9.19 -11.84
C LEU A 53 -8.01 -7.71 -12.15
N ASN A 54 -7.06 -7.15 -12.89
CA ASN A 54 -7.16 -5.80 -13.44
C ASN A 54 -7.05 -5.85 -14.97
N PHE A 55 -7.83 -4.97 -15.60
CA PHE A 55 -7.91 -4.82 -17.05
C PHE A 55 -7.86 -3.33 -17.37
N MET A 56 -7.18 -2.98 -18.46
CA MET A 56 -7.30 -1.64 -19.04
C MET A 56 -8.60 -1.58 -19.84
N LEU A 57 -9.43 -0.58 -19.54
CA LEU A 57 -10.72 -0.36 -20.19
C LEU A 57 -10.58 0.74 -21.24
N ASN A 58 -10.93 0.44 -22.48
CA ASN A 58 -11.18 1.48 -23.47
C ASN A 58 -12.62 1.99 -23.29
N THR A 59 -12.81 3.20 -22.78
CA THR A 59 -14.15 3.76 -22.52
C THR A 59 -14.96 4.03 -23.78
N SER A 60 -14.31 4.17 -24.94
CA SER A 60 -14.98 4.44 -26.22
C SER A 60 -15.53 3.17 -26.85
N THR A 61 -14.82 2.04 -26.72
CA THR A 61 -15.22 0.75 -27.32
C THR A 61 -15.79 -0.25 -26.31
N GLY A 62 -15.53 -0.05 -25.02
CA GLY A 62 -15.85 -0.99 -23.94
C GLY A 62 -14.92 -2.21 -23.86
N GLU A 63 -13.88 -2.28 -24.70
CA GLU A 63 -12.96 -3.41 -24.73
C GLU A 63 -12.05 -3.47 -23.49
N LEU A 64 -11.79 -4.70 -23.03
CA LEU A 64 -10.88 -4.99 -21.92
C LEU A 64 -9.57 -5.58 -22.45
N THR A 65 -8.45 -4.99 -22.07
CA THR A 65 -7.11 -5.39 -22.50
C THR A 65 -6.13 -5.48 -21.31
N ASP A 66 -4.91 -5.94 -21.55
CA ASP A 66 -3.81 -6.00 -20.56
C ASP A 66 -4.22 -6.67 -19.23
N ARG A 67 -4.89 -7.83 -19.34
CA ARG A 67 -5.34 -8.62 -18.21
C ARG A 67 -4.16 -9.02 -17.32
N LYS A 68 -4.19 -8.62 -16.04
CA LYS A 68 -3.22 -9.01 -15.02
C LYS A 68 -3.91 -9.62 -13.80
N LYS A 69 -3.30 -10.66 -13.23
CA LYS A 69 -3.75 -11.33 -12.00
C LYS A 69 -2.73 -11.11 -10.89
N VAL A 70 -3.19 -10.66 -9.73
CA VAL A 70 -2.38 -10.42 -8.53
C VAL A 70 -3.09 -11.06 -7.33
N SER A 71 -2.36 -11.63 -6.38
CA SER A 71 -2.91 -12.08 -5.10
C SER A 71 -2.69 -10.99 -4.06
N LEU A 72 -3.77 -10.51 -3.45
CA LEU A 72 -3.70 -9.50 -2.38
C LEU A 72 -3.90 -10.14 -1.00
N GLY A 73 -4.63 -11.25 -0.91
CA GLY A 73 -4.91 -11.96 0.32
C GLY A 73 -5.43 -13.37 0.05
N THR A 74 -6.14 -13.94 1.01
CA THR A 74 -6.80 -15.26 0.89
C THR A 74 -8.31 -15.20 1.09
N GLN A 75 -8.83 -14.06 1.57
CA GLN A 75 -10.26 -13.81 1.77
C GLN A 75 -10.87 -13.00 0.61
N PRO A 76 -12.20 -12.99 0.45
CA PRO A 76 -12.89 -12.13 -0.51
C PRO A 76 -12.57 -10.65 -0.33
N ILE A 77 -12.19 -9.96 -1.42
CA ILE A 77 -11.83 -8.54 -1.38
C ILE A 77 -13.04 -7.67 -1.70
N THR A 78 -13.28 -6.64 -0.90
CA THR A 78 -14.21 -5.54 -1.20
C THR A 78 -13.45 -4.32 -1.70
N LEU A 79 -13.81 -3.80 -2.88
CA LEU A 79 -13.13 -2.66 -3.50
C LEU A 79 -13.91 -1.36 -3.28
N ARG A 80 -13.22 -0.29 -2.87
CA ARG A 80 -13.81 1.05 -2.74
C ARG A 80 -12.87 2.14 -3.21
N THR A 81 -13.38 3.06 -4.03
CA THR A 81 -12.64 4.29 -4.35
C THR A 81 -12.60 5.22 -3.15
N PHE A 82 -11.47 5.91 -3.00
CA PHE A 82 -11.35 7.07 -2.13
C PHE A 82 -10.37 8.06 -2.75
N SER A 83 -10.47 9.32 -2.35
CA SER A 83 -9.56 10.37 -2.80
C SER A 83 -8.67 10.79 -1.65
N SER A 84 -7.38 10.92 -1.91
CA SER A 84 -6.42 11.54 -0.98
C SER A 84 -5.61 12.54 -1.78
N LYS A 85 -5.42 13.77 -1.25
CA LYS A 85 -4.66 14.83 -1.93
C LYS A 85 -5.05 15.06 -3.40
N ASN A 86 -6.35 14.99 -3.69
CA ASN A 86 -6.92 15.15 -5.03
C ASN A 86 -6.53 14.06 -6.04
N THR A 87 -5.96 12.94 -5.60
CA THR A 87 -5.72 11.75 -6.41
C THR A 87 -6.65 10.62 -6.00
N THR A 88 -7.22 9.93 -6.99
CA THR A 88 -8.09 8.78 -6.78
C THR A 88 -7.26 7.52 -6.51
N HIS A 89 -7.66 6.81 -5.47
CA HIS A 89 -7.09 5.53 -5.04
C HIS A 89 -8.21 4.51 -4.87
N VAL A 90 -7.84 3.24 -4.83
CA VAL A 90 -8.79 2.15 -4.52
C VAL A 90 -8.29 1.41 -3.29
N PHE A 91 -9.14 1.28 -2.29
CA PHE A 91 -8.92 0.44 -1.14
C PHE A 91 -9.48 -0.96 -1.40
N ALA A 92 -8.66 -1.98 -1.21
CA ALA A 92 -9.00 -3.39 -1.22
C ALA A 92 -9.08 -3.88 0.23
N ALA A 93 -10.29 -3.95 0.77
CA ALA A 93 -10.58 -4.46 2.11
C ALA A 93 -10.60 -6.00 2.10
N SER A 94 -9.79 -6.63 2.96
CA SER A 94 -9.61 -8.08 3.10
C SER A 94 -8.81 -8.40 4.38
N ASP A 95 -8.39 -9.66 4.53
CA ASP A 95 -7.36 -10.17 5.45
C ASP A 95 -5.94 -9.61 5.23
N ARG A 96 -5.72 -8.93 4.10
CA ARG A 96 -4.51 -8.16 3.79
C ARG A 96 -4.90 -6.86 3.11
N PRO A 97 -5.34 -5.85 3.89
CA PRO A 97 -5.85 -4.61 3.33
C PRO A 97 -4.78 -3.91 2.48
N THR A 98 -5.15 -3.51 1.28
CA THR A 98 -4.21 -2.99 0.27
C THR A 98 -4.77 -1.72 -0.37
N VAL A 99 -3.92 -0.71 -0.55
CA VAL A 99 -4.22 0.44 -1.41
C VAL A 99 -3.65 0.21 -2.80
N ILE A 100 -4.53 0.32 -3.79
CA ILE A 100 -4.24 0.28 -5.21
C ILE A 100 -4.18 1.72 -5.70
N TYR A 101 -3.09 2.06 -6.35
CA TYR A 101 -2.84 3.40 -6.89
C TYR A 101 -2.02 3.30 -8.16
N SER A 102 -1.84 4.41 -8.87
CA SER A 102 -0.94 4.48 -10.01
C SER A 102 0.18 5.48 -9.78
N SER A 103 1.35 5.16 -10.30
CA SER A 103 2.49 6.06 -10.37
C SER A 103 3.24 5.77 -11.67
N ASN A 104 3.55 6.82 -12.43
CA ASN A 104 4.20 6.70 -13.74
C ASN A 104 3.39 5.80 -14.70
N LYS A 105 2.06 5.91 -14.66
CA LYS A 105 1.10 5.15 -15.48
C LYS A 105 1.18 3.64 -15.27
N LYS A 106 1.58 3.21 -14.07
CA LYS A 106 1.64 1.81 -13.67
C LYS A 106 0.88 1.61 -12.36
N ILE A 107 0.01 0.61 -12.33
CA ILE A 107 -0.69 0.19 -11.12
C ILE A 107 0.31 -0.39 -10.12
N LEU A 108 0.23 0.09 -8.89
CA LEU A 108 1.00 -0.34 -7.73
C LEU A 108 0.06 -0.72 -6.59
N TYR A 109 0.57 -1.57 -5.70
CA TYR A 109 -0.14 -2.13 -4.55
C TYR A 109 0.69 -1.84 -3.30
N SER A 110 0.09 -1.17 -2.32
CA SER A 110 0.74 -0.91 -1.02
C SER A 110 -0.10 -1.48 0.10
N ASN A 111 0.51 -2.30 0.96
CA ASN A 111 -0.17 -2.87 2.11
C ASN A 111 -0.46 -1.80 3.15
N VAL A 112 -1.63 -1.88 3.77
CA VAL A 112 -2.00 -1.05 4.92
C VAL A 112 -1.57 -1.76 6.18
N ASN A 113 -1.10 -1.02 7.19
CA ASN A 113 -0.66 -1.58 8.46
C ASN A 113 -1.85 -1.91 9.40
N LEU A 114 -2.82 -2.66 8.88
CA LEU A 114 -3.96 -3.20 9.60
C LEU A 114 -4.04 -4.69 9.33
N LYS A 115 -4.41 -5.48 10.35
CA LYS A 115 -4.50 -6.95 10.21
C LYS A 115 -5.59 -7.36 9.24
N GLU A 116 -6.77 -6.75 9.34
CA GLU A 116 -7.94 -7.06 8.54
C GLU A 116 -8.87 -5.85 8.50
N VAL A 117 -9.56 -5.68 7.38
CA VAL A 117 -10.60 -4.68 7.18
C VAL A 117 -11.76 -5.33 6.44
N ASN A 118 -12.97 -5.27 7.01
CA ASN A 118 -14.17 -5.83 6.39
C ASN A 118 -14.77 -4.83 5.40
N HIS A 119 -14.89 -3.57 5.85
CA HIS A 119 -15.44 -2.49 5.05
C HIS A 119 -14.68 -1.19 5.28
N MET A 120 -14.66 -0.38 4.23
CA MET A 120 -14.04 0.94 4.23
C MET A 120 -14.90 1.88 3.41
N CYS A 121 -15.02 3.13 3.83
CA CYS A 121 -15.56 4.19 2.99
C CYS A 121 -14.85 5.53 3.25
N PRO A 122 -14.84 6.44 2.26
CA PRO A 122 -14.49 7.83 2.48
C PRO A 122 -15.40 8.45 3.54
N PHE A 123 -14.82 9.22 4.47
CA PHE A 123 -15.54 9.90 5.52
C PHE A 123 -15.00 11.33 5.68
N ASN A 124 -15.77 12.32 5.24
CA ASN A 124 -15.37 13.72 5.29
C ASN A 124 -16.39 14.50 6.14
N SER A 125 -15.95 15.00 7.29
CA SER A 125 -16.77 15.84 8.17
C SER A 125 -15.95 16.99 8.73
N ALA A 126 -16.60 18.02 9.29
CA ALA A 126 -15.88 19.17 9.86
C ALA A 126 -14.91 18.78 11.00
N ALA A 127 -15.24 17.75 11.78
CA ALA A 127 -14.38 17.23 12.84
C ALA A 127 -13.29 16.26 12.33
N PHE A 128 -13.52 15.66 11.16
CA PHE A 128 -12.65 14.65 10.54
C PHE A 128 -12.54 14.92 9.03
N PRO A 129 -11.81 15.97 8.62
CA PRO A 129 -11.61 16.26 7.22
C PRO A 129 -10.75 15.17 6.56
N ASP A 130 -11.00 14.90 5.28
CA ASP A 130 -10.19 13.97 4.45
C ASP A 130 -9.92 12.60 5.10
N SER A 131 -10.88 12.11 5.87
CA SER A 131 -10.75 10.87 6.66
C SER A 131 -11.44 9.69 5.96
N LEU A 132 -11.24 8.52 6.55
CA LEU A 132 -11.81 7.25 6.14
C LEU A 132 -12.50 6.63 7.35
N ALA A 133 -13.65 6.00 7.14
CA ALA A 133 -14.25 5.11 8.12
C ALA A 133 -13.88 3.67 7.77
N ILE A 134 -13.31 2.97 8.74
CA ILE A 134 -12.82 1.59 8.61
C ILE A 134 -13.56 0.74 9.63
N ALA A 135 -14.26 -0.29 9.14
CA ALA A 135 -14.96 -1.26 9.97
C ALA A 135 -14.23 -2.60 9.93
N LYS A 136 -13.95 -3.13 11.13
CA LYS A 136 -13.41 -4.48 11.36
C LYS A 136 -14.31 -5.19 12.39
N GLU A 137 -13.98 -6.43 12.71
CA GLU A 137 -14.77 -7.18 13.70
C GLU A 137 -14.79 -6.45 15.06
N GLY A 138 -15.99 -6.07 15.51
CA GLY A 138 -16.21 -5.43 16.80
C GLY A 138 -15.76 -3.96 16.93
N GLU A 139 -15.22 -3.33 15.88
CA GLU A 139 -14.69 -1.97 15.98
C GLU A 139 -14.93 -1.16 14.69
N LEU A 140 -15.25 0.12 14.89
CA LEU A 140 -15.31 1.15 13.84
C LEU A 140 -14.29 2.24 14.18
N THR A 141 -13.37 2.50 13.27
CA THR A 141 -12.32 3.51 13.43
C THR A 141 -12.49 4.59 12.35
N ILE A 142 -12.34 5.86 12.74
CA ILE A 142 -12.23 6.98 11.80
C ILE A 142 -10.80 7.49 11.85
N GLY A 143 -10.17 7.65 10.69
CA GLY A 143 -8.80 8.14 10.61
C GLY A 143 -8.38 8.52 9.21
N THR A 144 -7.26 9.22 9.11
CA THR A 144 -6.63 9.57 7.84
C THR A 144 -5.69 8.46 7.38
N ILE A 145 -5.44 8.40 6.08
CA ILE A 145 -4.36 7.57 5.54
C ILE A 145 -3.11 8.42 5.34
N ASP A 146 -1.96 7.86 5.72
CA ASP A 146 -0.66 8.47 5.41
C ASP A 146 -0.42 8.53 3.91
N ASN A 147 0.66 9.23 3.51
CA ASN A 147 1.10 9.23 2.12
C ASN A 147 1.24 7.79 1.60
N ILE A 148 0.52 7.49 0.52
CA ILE A 148 0.54 6.19 -0.13
C ILE A 148 1.90 6.04 -0.82
N GLN A 149 2.83 5.41 -0.11
CA GLN A 149 4.16 5.05 -0.58
C GLN A 149 4.36 3.54 -0.39
N LYS A 150 5.22 2.94 -1.22
CA LYS A 150 5.56 1.51 -1.15
C LYS A 150 6.28 1.14 0.15
N LEU A 151 6.93 2.13 0.79
CA LEU A 151 7.69 2.03 2.04
C LEU A 151 7.46 3.32 2.83
N HIS A 152 7.01 3.21 4.08
CA HIS A 152 7.12 4.33 5.02
C HIS A 152 8.58 4.44 5.47
N ILE A 153 9.30 5.44 4.96
CA ILE A 153 10.69 5.69 5.35
C ILE A 153 10.72 6.79 6.41
N ARG A 154 11.12 6.43 7.63
CA ARG A 154 11.48 7.38 8.69
C ARG A 154 12.99 7.56 8.70
N SER A 155 13.46 8.75 8.35
CA SER A 155 14.89 9.08 8.38
C SER A 155 15.30 9.58 9.77
N ILE A 156 16.31 8.94 10.37
CA ILE A 156 16.93 9.37 11.64
C ILE A 156 18.30 9.98 11.33
N PRO A 157 18.52 11.30 11.53
CA PRO A 157 19.80 11.93 11.22
C PRO A 157 20.86 11.54 12.26
N LEU A 158 21.93 10.89 11.81
CA LEU A 158 23.07 10.49 12.66
C LEU A 158 24.19 11.54 12.74
N GLY A 159 24.30 12.41 11.72
CA GLY A 159 25.41 13.37 11.60
C GLY A 159 26.78 12.73 11.32
N GLU A 160 26.80 11.44 10.98
CA GLU A 160 27.96 10.58 10.78
C GLU A 160 27.69 9.58 9.65
N HIS A 161 28.73 8.95 9.10
CA HIS A 161 28.53 7.92 8.08
C HIS A 161 28.28 6.57 8.74
N ALA A 162 27.04 6.07 8.67
CA ALA A 162 26.69 4.72 9.11
C ALA A 162 27.37 3.66 8.22
N ARG A 163 27.88 2.59 8.84
CA ARG A 163 28.56 1.47 8.16
C ARG A 163 27.85 0.14 8.35
N ARG A 164 27.37 -0.15 9.56
CA ARG A 164 26.69 -1.40 9.90
C ARG A 164 25.57 -1.14 10.90
N ILE A 165 24.53 -1.96 10.85
CA ILE A 165 23.44 -1.97 11.82
C ILE A 165 23.10 -3.42 12.18
N CYS A 166 22.80 -3.67 13.46
CA CYS A 166 22.17 -4.90 13.90
C CYS A 166 21.08 -4.60 14.95
N HIS A 167 20.13 -5.51 15.07
CA HIS A 167 19.09 -5.48 16.09
C HIS A 167 19.41 -6.53 17.15
N GLN A 168 19.28 -6.15 18.41
CA GLN A 168 19.35 -7.07 19.54
C GLN A 168 17.99 -7.10 20.24
N GLU A 169 17.19 -8.12 19.92
CA GLU A 169 15.82 -8.28 20.42
C GLU A 169 15.77 -8.34 21.96
N GLN A 170 16.76 -8.98 22.59
CA GLN A 170 16.83 -9.17 24.05
C GLN A 170 16.91 -7.84 24.82
N SER A 171 17.60 -6.83 24.26
CA SER A 171 17.73 -5.50 24.86
C SER A 171 16.79 -4.47 24.23
N ARG A 172 16.06 -4.83 23.16
CA ARG A 172 15.23 -3.93 22.36
C ARG A 172 16.00 -2.71 21.83
N THR A 173 17.20 -2.96 21.35
CA THR A 173 18.09 -1.91 20.85
C THR A 173 18.61 -2.18 19.46
N PHE A 174 18.82 -1.13 18.67
CA PHE A 174 19.68 -1.16 17.50
C PHE A 174 21.10 -0.73 17.87
N ALA A 175 22.09 -1.46 17.36
CA ALA A 175 23.48 -1.02 17.39
C ALA A 175 23.90 -0.57 15.99
N ILE A 176 24.44 0.64 15.89
CA ILE A 176 24.90 1.23 14.64
C ILE A 176 26.40 1.51 14.75
N CYS A 177 27.19 0.92 13.87
CA CYS A 177 28.57 1.31 13.67
C CYS A 177 28.62 2.50 12.72
N SER A 178 29.21 3.61 13.15
CA SER A 178 29.38 4.82 12.34
C SER A 178 30.83 5.30 12.35
N LEU A 179 31.16 6.19 11.42
CA LEU A 179 32.43 6.91 11.41
C LEU A 179 32.23 8.41 11.23
N LYS A 180 33.20 9.17 11.74
CA LYS A 180 33.30 10.61 11.55
C LYS A 180 34.73 10.97 11.16
N TYR A 181 34.87 11.76 10.11
CA TYR A 181 36.15 12.35 9.73
C TYR A 181 36.47 13.50 10.70
N ASN A 182 37.69 13.53 11.22
CA ASN A 182 38.16 14.65 12.02
C ASN A 182 39.02 15.59 11.17
N PRO A 183 38.48 16.74 10.71
CA PRO A 183 39.24 17.67 9.88
C PRO A 183 40.38 18.38 10.64
N ALA A 184 40.44 18.28 11.97
CA ALA A 184 41.47 18.94 12.78
C ALA A 184 42.78 18.12 12.91
N SER A 185 42.77 16.84 12.56
CA SER A 185 43.91 15.93 12.73
C SER A 185 44.40 15.36 11.40
N GLY A 186 44.90 16.25 10.53
CA GLY A 186 45.47 15.86 9.23
C GLY A 186 44.47 15.17 8.28
N GLU A 187 44.85 15.05 7.01
CA GLU A 187 44.09 14.25 6.05
C GLU A 187 44.16 12.77 6.50
N ASP A 188 43.00 12.13 6.69
CA ASP A 188 42.80 10.69 7.01
C ASP A 188 42.74 10.23 8.48
N SER A 189 42.30 11.05 9.43
CA SER A 189 41.90 10.54 10.75
C SER A 189 40.40 10.18 10.81
N GLU A 190 40.12 8.87 10.81
CA GLU A 190 38.78 8.32 11.02
C GLU A 190 38.55 8.01 12.50
N MET A 191 37.44 8.50 13.06
CA MET A 191 36.96 8.04 14.38
C MET A 191 35.77 7.10 14.18
N HIS A 192 35.85 5.91 14.77
CA HIS A 192 34.80 4.91 14.73
C HIS A 192 33.96 4.93 16.00
N PHE A 193 32.66 4.74 15.84
CA PHE A 193 31.70 4.75 16.94
C PHE A 193 30.73 3.58 16.84
N VAL A 194 30.28 3.11 18.00
CA VAL A 194 29.11 2.25 18.14
C VAL A 194 28.06 3.03 18.91
N ARG A 195 26.90 3.23 18.29
CA ARG A 195 25.75 3.92 18.87
C ARG A 195 24.64 2.92 19.17
N LEU A 196 24.01 3.07 20.32
CA LEU A 196 22.82 2.31 20.72
C LEU A 196 21.60 3.22 20.62
N LEU A 197 20.57 2.72 19.94
CA LEU A 197 19.26 3.37 19.84
C LEU A 197 18.18 2.44 20.38
N ASP A 198 17.13 3.00 20.96
CA ASP A 198 15.90 2.28 21.29
C ASP A 198 15.17 1.83 20.00
N ASP A 199 14.65 0.60 19.97
CA ASP A 199 14.10 0.03 18.72
C ASP A 199 12.67 0.49 18.36
N GLN A 200 11.98 1.20 19.25
CA GLN A 200 10.63 1.76 18.99
C GLN A 200 10.67 3.26 18.74
N THR A 201 11.36 3.99 19.61
CA THR A 201 11.41 5.45 19.59
C THR A 201 12.51 5.98 18.67
N PHE A 202 13.56 5.17 18.45
CA PHE A 202 14.83 5.55 17.82
C PHE A 202 15.62 6.61 18.59
N GLU A 203 15.31 6.79 19.89
CA GLU A 203 16.06 7.70 20.75
C GLU A 203 17.47 7.17 21.03
N PHE A 204 18.40 8.09 21.17
CA PHE A 204 19.79 7.79 21.48
C PHE A 204 19.94 7.33 22.92
N ILE A 205 20.51 6.14 23.12
CA ILE A 205 20.76 5.57 24.44
C ILE A 205 22.21 5.84 24.85
N SER A 206 23.17 5.45 24.02
CA SER A 206 24.59 5.50 24.36
C SER A 206 25.49 5.43 23.13
N MET A 207 26.75 5.85 23.30
CA MET A 207 27.79 5.85 22.28
C MET A 207 29.11 5.46 22.90
N SER A 208 29.83 4.55 22.23
CA SER A 208 31.22 4.26 22.54
C SER A 208 32.09 4.57 21.33
N MET A 209 33.22 5.24 21.56
CA MET A 209 34.28 5.32 20.58
C MET A 209 35.00 3.98 20.53
N VAL A 210 35.33 3.51 19.34
CA VAL A 210 36.11 2.30 19.12
C VAL A 210 37.46 2.74 18.60
N ALA A 211 38.52 2.44 19.35
CA ALA A 211 39.89 2.60 18.85
C ALA A 211 40.14 1.51 17.79
N SER A 212 40.65 1.92 16.63
CA SER A 212 41.18 1.02 15.61
C SER A 212 42.47 0.36 16.07
#